data_AF-A0A917KDJ3-F1
#
_entry.id   AF-A0A917KDJ3-F1
#
_cell.length_a   1.000
_cell.length_b   1.000
_cell.length_c   1.000
_cell.angle_alpha   90.00
_cell.angle_beta   90.00
_cell.angle_gamma   90.00
#
_symmetry.space_group_name_H-M   'P 1'
#
loop_
_entity.id
_entity.type
_entity.pdbx_description
1 polymer ?
#
loop_
_entity_poly.entity_id
_entity_poly.type
_entity_poly.pdbx_seq_one_letter_code
_entity_poly.pdbx_strand_id
1 'polypeptide(L)'
;MIRATLPALPLCCAMLSSACAPAVPPEIRLLPLRLPDALLVCADAPELPATQELSQGQVAELLLAYDAAYADCAGRLAAVRRLNHADGSEQ
;
A
#
# COMPACT_ATOMS: atom_id res chain seq x y z
N MET A 1 -51.10 -29.67 40.30
CA MET A 1 -50.71 -28.39 40.90
C MET A 1 -49.26 -28.48 41.38
N ILE A 2 -48.28 -28.04 40.57
CA ILE A 2 -47.02 -27.43 41.02
C ILE A 2 -46.64 -26.42 39.93
N ARG A 3 -46.48 -25.15 40.32
CA ARG A 3 -46.21 -23.98 39.48
C ARG A 3 -44.70 -23.73 39.56
N ALA A 4 -43.98 -23.83 38.45
CA ALA A 4 -42.57 -23.48 38.38
C ALA A 4 -42.42 -22.10 37.71
N THR A 5 -42.12 -21.10 38.54
CA THR A 5 -41.68 -19.75 38.14
C THR A 5 -40.22 -19.78 37.72
N LEU A 6 -39.92 -19.30 36.50
CA LEU A 6 -38.56 -18.99 36.04
C LEU A 6 -38.56 -17.53 35.53
N PRO A 7 -37.72 -16.64 36.10
CA PRO A 7 -37.48 -15.31 35.55
C PRO A 7 -36.26 -15.37 34.62
N ALA A 8 -36.36 -14.86 33.39
CA ALA A 8 -35.20 -14.75 32.51
C ALA A 8 -35.31 -13.53 31.57
N LEU A 9 -34.81 -12.39 32.09
CA LEU A 9 -34.00 -11.37 31.41
C LEU A 9 -34.35 -10.98 29.95
N PRO A 10 -35.14 -9.92 29.71
CA PRO A 10 -35.24 -9.27 28.42
C PRO A 10 -34.21 -8.13 28.32
N LEU A 11 -32.91 -8.42 28.39
CA LEU A 11 -31.88 -7.35 28.40
C LEU A 11 -30.68 -7.56 27.46
N CYS A 12 -30.64 -8.62 26.63
CA CYS A 12 -29.56 -8.78 25.65
C CYS A 12 -29.84 -8.13 24.27
N CYS A 13 -31.08 -7.79 23.94
CA CYS A 13 -31.40 -7.30 22.58
C CYS A 13 -31.27 -5.78 22.41
N ALA A 14 -31.01 -5.01 23.48
CA ALA A 14 -30.97 -3.55 23.41
C ALA A 14 -29.59 -2.96 23.05
N MET A 15 -28.50 -3.75 23.09
CA MET A 15 -27.13 -3.22 22.93
C MET A 15 -26.49 -3.46 21.55
N LEU A 16 -27.20 -4.08 20.60
CA LEU A 16 -26.64 -4.39 19.27
C LEU A 16 -27.11 -3.45 18.14
N SER A 17 -27.97 -2.47 18.44
CA SER A 17 -28.52 -1.56 17.42
C SER A 17 -27.74 -0.25 17.21
N SER A 18 -26.52 -0.10 17.73
CA SER A 18 -25.70 1.11 17.46
C SER A 18 -24.73 0.97 16.27
N ALA A 19 -24.66 -0.19 15.62
CA ALA A 19 -23.68 -0.45 14.55
C ALA A 19 -24.25 -0.37 13.12
N CYS A 20 -25.44 0.19 12.93
CA CYS A 20 -26.00 0.44 11.61
C CYS A 20 -26.24 1.94 11.42
N ALA A 21 -25.15 2.71 11.46
CA ALA A 21 -25.14 4.00 10.77
C ALA A 21 -25.01 3.69 9.27
N PRO A 22 -25.77 4.34 8.38
CA PRO A 22 -25.46 4.28 6.96
C PRO A 22 -24.03 4.79 6.81
N ALA A 23 -23.11 3.88 6.47
CA ALA A 23 -21.75 4.23 6.18
C ALA A 23 -21.79 5.21 5.01
N VAL A 24 -21.63 6.50 5.32
CA VAL A 24 -21.40 7.53 4.32
C VAL A 24 -20.28 6.97 3.44
N PRO A 25 -20.50 6.81 2.12
CA PRO A 25 -19.44 6.33 1.24
C PRO A 25 -18.24 7.24 1.48
N PRO A 26 -17.04 6.70 1.74
CA PRO A 26 -15.89 7.54 2.00
C PRO A 26 -15.76 8.51 0.83
N GLU A 27 -15.82 9.81 1.11
CA GLU A 27 -15.49 10.82 0.10
C GLU A 27 -14.02 10.57 -0.27
N ILE A 28 -13.79 9.88 -1.39
CA ILE A 28 -12.45 9.75 -1.98
C ILE A 28 -12.10 11.12 -2.52
N ARG A 29 -11.54 11.97 -1.66
CA ARG A 29 -10.96 13.25 -2.08
C ARG A 29 -9.63 12.93 -2.74
N LEU A 30 -9.64 12.90 -4.07
CA LEU A 30 -8.42 12.91 -4.87
C LEU A 30 -7.72 14.25 -4.60
N LEU A 31 -6.77 14.24 -3.68
CA LEU A 31 -5.89 15.38 -3.48
C LEU A 31 -5.10 15.53 -4.78
N PRO A 32 -5.06 16.72 -5.40
CA PRO A 32 -4.27 16.94 -6.61
C PRO A 32 -2.78 17.02 -6.23
N LEU A 33 -2.21 15.89 -5.83
CA LEU A 33 -0.80 15.76 -5.53
C LEU A 33 -0.05 15.77 -6.86
N ARG A 34 0.59 16.91 -7.16
CA ARG A 34 1.51 17.01 -8.28
C ARG A 34 2.83 16.37 -7.86
N LEU A 35 3.01 15.11 -8.23
CA LEU A 35 4.28 14.42 -8.07
C LEU A 35 5.31 15.06 -9.02
N PRO A 36 6.54 15.32 -8.55
CA PRO A 36 7.64 15.72 -9.43
C PRO A 36 7.87 14.67 -10.51
N ASP A 37 8.07 15.08 -11.76
CA ASP A 37 8.27 14.18 -12.90
C ASP A 37 9.43 13.20 -12.68
N ALA A 38 10.46 13.64 -11.96
CA ALA A 38 11.60 12.82 -11.57
C ALA A 38 11.21 11.61 -10.67
N LEU A 39 10.04 11.59 -10.04
CA LEU A 39 9.57 10.44 -9.26
C LEU A 39 8.70 9.48 -10.07
N LEU A 40 8.27 9.87 -11.27
CA LEU A 40 7.30 9.12 -12.07
C LEU A 40 7.96 8.10 -13.00
N VAL A 41 9.26 8.26 -13.26
CA VAL A 41 10.03 7.41 -14.16
C VAL A 41 11.22 6.87 -13.37
N CYS A 42 11.52 5.57 -13.49
CA CYS A 42 12.74 4.99 -12.95
C CYS A 42 13.83 4.99 -14.04
N ALA A 43 15.10 4.84 -13.66
CA ALA A 43 16.14 4.53 -14.63
C ALA A 43 15.76 3.30 -15.47
N ASP A 44 16.11 3.33 -16.76
CA ASP A 44 15.84 2.21 -17.65
C ASP A 44 16.54 0.94 -17.16
N ALA A 45 15.90 -0.20 -17.39
CA ALA A 45 16.52 -1.48 -17.13
C ALA A 45 17.73 -1.64 -18.08
N PRO A 46 18.87 -2.15 -17.60
CA PRO A 46 19.99 -2.50 -18.47
C PRO A 46 19.54 -3.45 -19.58
N GLU A 47 20.05 -3.23 -20.79
CA GLU A 47 19.78 -4.12 -21.92
C GLU A 47 20.46 -5.48 -21.70
N LEU A 48 19.72 -6.55 -21.99
CA LEU A 48 20.29 -7.89 -21.98
C LEU A 48 21.15 -8.07 -23.23
N PRO A 49 22.41 -8.52 -23.09
CA PRO A 49 23.24 -8.83 -24.24
C PRO A 49 22.60 -9.90 -25.11
N ALA A 50 22.66 -9.74 -26.44
CA ALA A 50 22.06 -10.69 -27.40
C ALA A 50 22.76 -12.06 -27.48
N THR A 51 23.77 -12.30 -26.64
CA THR A 51 24.57 -13.52 -26.63
C THR A 51 24.08 -14.48 -25.54
N GLN A 52 24.12 -15.78 -25.84
CA GLN A 52 23.70 -16.82 -24.88
C GLN A 52 24.72 -17.09 -23.78
N GLU A 53 25.99 -16.72 -23.97
CA GLU A 53 27.06 -16.99 -23.02
C GLU A 53 27.75 -15.68 -22.62
N LEU A 54 27.70 -15.39 -21.33
CA LEU A 54 28.41 -14.24 -20.75
C LEU A 54 29.62 -14.75 -19.99
N SER A 55 30.74 -14.04 -20.15
CA SER A 55 31.87 -14.21 -19.25
C SER A 55 31.47 -13.78 -17.83
N GLN A 56 32.17 -14.31 -16.83
CA GLN A 56 31.94 -13.94 -15.43
C GLN A 56 31.99 -12.42 -15.20
N GLY A 57 32.93 -11.73 -15.86
CA GLY A 57 33.04 -10.27 -15.77
C GLY A 57 31.82 -9.55 -16.33
N GLN A 58 31.31 -9.98 -17.48
CA GLN A 58 30.11 -9.41 -18.09
C GLN A 58 28.86 -9.66 -17.23
N VAL A 59 28.73 -10.83 -16.61
CA VAL A 59 27.65 -11.09 -15.67
C VAL A 59 27.74 -10.15 -14.46
N ALA A 60 28.93 -9.96 -13.90
CA ALA A 60 29.13 -9.06 -12.77
C ALA A 60 28.76 -7.61 -13.12
N GLU A 61 29.19 -7.11 -14.27
CA GLU A 61 28.82 -5.77 -14.75
C GLU A 61 27.32 -5.63 -14.97
N LEU A 62 26.68 -6.63 -15.58
CA LEU A 62 25.23 -6.63 -15.81
C LEU A 62 24.45 -6.61 -14.48
N LEU A 63 24.85 -7.42 -13.50
CA LEU A 63 24.23 -7.44 -12.18
C LEU A 63 24.38 -6.11 -11.43
N LEU A 64 25.55 -5.49 -11.52
CA LEU A 64 25.77 -4.16 -10.93
C LEU A 64 24.89 -3.09 -11.60
N ALA A 65 24.74 -3.14 -12.92
CA ALA A 65 23.86 -2.22 -13.63
C ALA A 65 22.39 -2.41 -13.21
N TYR A 66 21.94 -3.65 -13.03
CA TYR A 66 20.58 -3.94 -12.57
C TYR A 66 20.35 -3.48 -11.13
N ASP A 67 21.32 -3.71 -10.24
CA ASP A 67 21.23 -3.25 -8.85
C ASP A 67 21.13 -1.73 -8.77
N ALA A 68 21.92 -1.00 -9.57
CA ALA A 68 21.83 0.45 -9.66
C ALA A 68 20.46 0.94 -10.15
N ALA A 69 19.91 0.34 -11.21
CA ALA A 69 18.59 0.67 -11.73
C ALA A 69 17.47 0.36 -10.71
N TYR A 70 17.59 -0.77 -10.01
CA TYR A 70 16.68 -1.13 -8.92
C TYR A 70 16.76 -0.12 -7.76
N ALA A 71 17.97 0.26 -7.33
CA ALA A 71 18.17 1.20 -6.23
C ALA A 71 17.59 2.58 -6.53
N ASP A 72 17.75 3.09 -7.76
CA ASP A 72 17.09 4.32 -8.22
C ASP A 72 15.56 4.22 -8.08
N CYS A 73 14.97 3.15 -8.61
CA CYS A 73 13.52 2.97 -8.59
C CYS A 73 12.98 2.80 -7.16
N ALA A 74 13.66 2.02 -6.33
CA ALA A 74 13.31 1.84 -4.93
C ALA A 74 13.40 3.16 -4.15
N GLY A 75 14.41 3.99 -4.42
CA GLY A 75 14.56 5.33 -3.84
C GLY A 75 13.41 6.27 -4.22
N ARG A 76 13.04 6.31 -5.51
CA ARG A 76 11.90 7.11 -6.00
C ARG A 76 10.58 6.65 -5.38
N LEU A 77 10.32 5.35 -5.34
CA LEU A 77 9.13 4.78 -4.69
C LEU A 77 9.07 5.12 -3.20
N ALA A 78 10.20 5.04 -2.50
CA ALA A 78 10.27 5.43 -1.09
C ALA A 78 9.97 6.93 -0.90
N ALA A 79 10.42 7.80 -1.82
CA ALA A 79 10.09 9.22 -1.80
C ALA A 79 8.58 9.46 -2.01
N VAL A 80 7.95 8.80 -2.99
CA VAL A 80 6.50 8.88 -3.22
C VAL A 80 5.73 8.43 -1.97
N ARG A 81 6.13 7.32 -1.36
CA ARG A 81 5.49 6.82 -0.13
C ARG A 81 5.58 7.81 1.03
N ARG A 82 6.71 8.52 1.19
CA ARG A 82 6.87 9.56 2.21
C ARG A 82 5.94 10.74 1.98
N LEU A 83 5.79 11.19 0.73
CA LEU A 83 4.86 12.28 0.38
C LEU A 83 3.42 11.89 0.73
N ASN A 84 2.99 10.71 0.30
CA ASN A 84 1.65 10.19 0.62
C ASN A 84 1.40 10.09 2.14
N HIS A 85 2.42 9.75 2.93
CA HIS A 85 2.28 9.62 4.38
C HIS A 85 2.25 10.97 5.11
N ALA A 86 3.01 11.95 4.63
CA ALA A 86 3.02 13.31 5.19
C ALA A 86 1.66 13.99 5.05
N ASP A 87 1.01 13.82 3.88
CA ASP A 87 -0.33 14.35 3.62
C ASP A 87 -1.42 13.72 4.51
N GLY A 88 -1.20 12.49 4.99
CA GLY A 88 -2.13 11.77 5.87
C GLY A 88 -2.10 12.19 7.34
N SER A 89 -1.11 13.01 7.75
CA SER A 89 -0.92 13.43 9.15
C SER A 89 -1.47 14.82 9.49
N GLU A 90 -2.08 15.52 8.54
CA GLU A 90 -2.72 16.84 8.74
C GLU A 90 -4.26 16.76 8.98
N GLN A 91 -4.78 15.64 9.51
CA GLN A 91 -6.21 15.47 9.81
C GLN A 91 -6.49 15.23 11.30
#